data_AF-M1DMR7-F1
#
_entry.id   AF-M1DMR7-F1
#
_cell.length_a   1.000
_cell.length_b   1.000
_cell.length_c   1.000
_cell.angle_alpha   90.00
_cell.angle_beta   90.00
_cell.angle_gamma   90.00
#
_symmetry.space_group_name_H-M   'P 1'
#
loop_
_entity.id
_entity.type
_entity.pdbx_description
1 polymer ?
#
loop_
_entity_poly.entity_id
_entity_poly.type
_entity_poly.pdbx_seq_one_letter_code
_entity_poly.pdbx_strand_id
1 'polypeptide(L)'
;MAPLFPVLVDITKTKGSDNEFGPPLTTTERHRRDELIMARMYGLEMLRHQNGCRASTVEQLGKVERRYPLNMHAKALLGISPEFHEHADDDISIDEDRLRTCSDVDSDSDTEEVDPAQAGDEVEGGDTMED
;
A
#
# COMPACT_ATOMS: atom_id res chain seq x y z
N MET A 1 -23.91 36.97 -26.74
CA MET A 1 -24.17 36.97 -25.28
C MET A 1 -24.82 35.64 -24.95
N ALA A 2 -24.05 34.65 -24.52
CA ALA A 2 -24.55 33.36 -24.06
C ALA A 2 -24.51 33.34 -22.52
N PRO A 3 -25.56 32.90 -21.82
CA PRO A 3 -25.53 32.88 -20.37
C PRO A 3 -24.61 31.74 -19.88
N LEU A 4 -23.61 32.11 -19.08
CA LEU A 4 -22.81 31.21 -18.25
C LEU A 4 -23.67 30.77 -17.08
N PHE A 5 -24.44 29.69 -17.23
CA PHE A 5 -24.91 28.93 -16.07
C PHE A 5 -24.01 27.70 -15.95
N PRO A 6 -23.19 27.59 -14.89
CA PRO A 6 -22.52 26.34 -14.62
C PRO A 6 -23.59 25.27 -14.40
N VAL A 7 -23.41 24.11 -15.04
CA VAL A 7 -24.25 22.92 -14.86
C VAL A 7 -24.31 22.62 -13.37
N LEU A 8 -25.51 22.66 -12.80
CA LEU A 8 -25.76 22.36 -11.39
C LEU A 8 -25.46 20.87 -11.19
N VAL A 9 -24.29 20.58 -10.63
CA VAL A 9 -23.90 19.21 -10.26
C VAL A 9 -24.77 18.79 -9.08
N ASP A 10 -25.62 17.80 -9.30
CA ASP A 10 -26.48 17.22 -8.27
C ASP A 10 -25.65 16.42 -7.26
N ILE A 11 -25.18 17.11 -6.22
CA ILE A 11 -24.44 16.55 -5.08
C ILE A 11 -25.29 15.62 -4.19
N THR A 12 -26.58 15.46 -4.46
CA THR A 12 -27.43 14.50 -3.74
C THR A 12 -27.29 13.07 -4.25
N LYS A 13 -26.55 12.87 -5.36
CA LYS A 13 -26.13 11.55 -5.83
C LYS A 13 -25.01 11.01 -4.93
N THR A 14 -25.38 10.58 -3.74
CA THR A 14 -24.54 9.65 -2.98
C THR A 14 -24.33 8.42 -3.84
N LYS A 15 -23.06 8.05 -4.08
CA LYS A 15 -22.67 6.81 -4.74
C LYS A 15 -23.54 5.70 -4.12
N GLY A 16 -24.36 5.03 -4.94
CA GLY A 16 -25.17 3.91 -4.47
C GLY A 16 -24.26 2.96 -3.71
N SER A 17 -24.75 2.35 -2.62
CA SER A 17 -23.94 1.42 -1.81
C SER A 17 -23.16 0.52 -2.75
N ASP A 18 -21.82 0.63 -2.78
CA ASP A 18 -20.94 -0.23 -3.58
C ASP A 18 -21.19 -1.66 -3.12
N ASN A 19 -22.18 -2.30 -3.72
CA ASN A 19 -22.66 -3.65 -3.42
C ASN A 19 -22.07 -4.66 -4.39
N GLU A 20 -20.93 -4.31 -5.00
CA GLU A 20 -20.09 -5.18 -5.82
C GLU A 20 -19.72 -6.48 -5.08
N PHE A 21 -19.68 -6.44 -3.75
CA PHE A 21 -19.38 -7.59 -2.88
C PHE A 21 -20.62 -8.23 -2.21
N GLY A 22 -21.82 -7.91 -2.69
CA GLY A 22 -23.08 -8.42 -2.13
C GLY A 22 -23.55 -7.67 -0.88
N PRO A 23 -24.50 -8.22 -0.12
CA PRO A 23 -25.01 -7.60 1.09
C PRO A 23 -23.88 -7.29 2.09
N PRO A 24 -23.90 -6.12 2.76
CA PRO A 24 -22.93 -5.82 3.80
C PRO A 24 -22.97 -6.87 4.91
N LEU A 25 -21.80 -7.34 5.33
CA LEU A 25 -21.69 -8.28 6.46
C LEU A 25 -22.35 -7.68 7.71
N THR A 26 -23.01 -8.52 8.50
CA THR A 26 -23.46 -8.15 9.85
C THR A 26 -22.27 -7.95 10.78
N THR A 27 -22.47 -7.29 11.92
CA THR A 27 -21.41 -7.11 12.94
C THR A 27 -20.86 -8.45 13.43
N THR A 28 -21.72 -9.45 13.60
CA THR A 28 -21.31 -10.80 14.02
C THR A 28 -20.48 -11.50 12.94
N GLU A 29 -20.84 -11.36 11.66
CA GLU A 29 -20.07 -11.95 10.56
C GLU A 29 -18.71 -11.27 10.38
N ARG A 30 -18.64 -9.94 10.51
CA ARG A 30 -17.36 -9.22 10.56
C ARG A 30 -16.46 -9.74 11.67
N HIS A 31 -17.01 -9.85 12.88
CA HIS A 31 -16.25 -10.35 14.02
C HIS A 31 -15.70 -11.76 13.78
N ARG A 32 -16.55 -12.69 13.31
CA ARG A 32 -16.12 -14.06 12.96
C ARG A 32 -15.04 -14.07 11.87
N ARG A 33 -15.18 -13.23 10.83
CA ARG A 33 -14.16 -13.10 9.77
C ARG A 33 -12.83 -12.67 10.37
N ASP A 34 -12.84 -11.68 11.24
CA ASP A 34 -11.62 -11.14 11.86
C ASP A 34 -10.96 -12.18 12.79
N GLU A 35 -11.76 -12.95 13.54
CA GLU A 35 -11.26 -14.09 14.34
C GLU A 35 -10.57 -15.15 13.46
N LEU A 36 -11.15 -15.50 12.31
CA LEU A 36 -10.55 -16.46 11.38
C LEU A 36 -9.23 -15.95 10.81
N ILE A 37 -9.16 -14.65 10.49
CA ILE A 37 -7.93 -13.99 10.01
C ILE A 37 -6.86 -14.03 11.11
N MET A 38 -7.21 -13.63 12.33
CA MET A 38 -6.30 -13.66 13.49
C MET A 38 -5.77 -15.06 13.77
N ALA A 39 -6.64 -16.08 13.76
CA ALA A 39 -6.25 -17.46 13.96
C ALA A 39 -5.30 -17.96 12.86
N ARG A 40 -5.56 -17.58 11.60
CA ARG A 40 -4.69 -17.92 10.47
C ARG A 40 -3.33 -17.24 10.57
N MET A 41 -3.28 -15.96 10.94
CA MET A 41 -2.01 -15.24 11.16
C MET A 41 -1.20 -15.88 12.29
N TYR A 42 -1.83 -16.20 13.43
CA TYR A 42 -1.15 -16.87 14.52
C TYR A 42 -0.60 -18.25 14.11
N GLY A 43 -1.36 -19.03 13.35
CA GLY A 43 -0.91 -20.31 12.82
C GLY A 43 0.30 -20.20 11.88
N LEU A 44 0.33 -19.16 11.03
CA LEU A 44 1.46 -18.87 10.14
C LEU A 44 2.68 -18.39 10.93
N GLU A 45 2.49 -17.56 11.95
CA GLU A 45 3.57 -17.07 12.81
C GLU A 45 4.23 -18.22 13.60
N MET A 46 3.41 -19.10 14.18
CA MET A 46 3.89 -20.31 14.84
C MET A 46 4.69 -21.21 13.89
N LEU A 47 4.25 -21.34 12.64
CA LEU A 47 4.98 -22.08 11.61
C LEU A 47 6.33 -21.41 11.29
N ARG A 48 6.36 -20.08 11.17
CA ARG A 48 7.59 -19.32 10.94
C ARG A 48 8.61 -19.58 12.05
N HIS A 49 8.17 -19.59 13.31
CA HIS A 49 9.04 -19.91 14.44
C HIS A 49 9.52 -21.37 14.41
N GLN A 50 8.65 -22.32 14.08
CA GLN A 50 9.04 -23.74 13.94
C GLN A 50 10.08 -23.95 12.83
N ASN A 51 9.99 -23.16 11.76
CA ASN A 51 10.93 -23.19 10.65
C ASN A 51 12.21 -22.37 10.92
N GLY A 52 12.34 -21.72 12.08
CA GLY A 52 13.47 -20.84 12.38
C GLY A 52 13.57 -19.66 11.40
N CYS A 53 12.42 -19.04 11.09
CA CYS A 53 12.28 -17.94 10.12
C CYS A 53 12.63 -18.29 8.67
N ARG A 54 12.84 -19.57 8.34
CA ARG A 54 13.03 -20.02 6.95
C ARG A 54 11.70 -20.07 6.20
N ALA A 55 11.78 -19.99 4.87
CA ALA A 55 10.63 -20.12 3.99
C ALA A 55 9.87 -21.44 4.27
N SER A 56 8.55 -21.35 4.30
CA SER A 56 7.67 -22.51 4.51
C SER A 56 7.41 -23.23 3.19
N THR A 57 7.31 -24.56 3.24
CA THR A 57 6.92 -25.35 2.06
C THR A 57 5.42 -25.28 1.83
N VAL A 58 4.98 -25.56 0.59
CA VAL A 58 3.56 -25.62 0.23
C VAL A 58 2.80 -26.61 1.11
N GLU A 59 3.41 -27.75 1.45
CA GLU A 59 2.78 -28.75 2.32
C GLU A 59 2.57 -28.23 3.74
N GLN A 60 3.53 -27.48 4.29
CA GLN A 60 3.43 -26.86 5.61
C GLN A 60 2.34 -25.77 5.63
N LEU A 61 2.32 -24.91 4.61
CA LEU A 61 1.27 -23.89 4.45
C LEU A 61 -0.12 -24.53 4.33
N GLY A 62 -0.24 -25.64 3.59
CA GLY A 62 -1.48 -26.40 3.47
C GLY A 62 -1.93 -27.05 4.79
N LYS A 63 -1.01 -27.39 5.70
CA LYS A 63 -1.36 -27.84 7.06
C LYS A 63 -1.97 -26.70 7.89
N VAL A 64 -1.41 -25.49 7.79
CA VAL A 64 -1.98 -24.30 8.46
C VAL A 64 -3.35 -23.96 7.88
N GLU A 65 -3.51 -24.01 6.56
CA GLU A 65 -4.80 -23.77 5.91
C GLU A 65 -5.89 -24.76 6.36
N ARG A 66 -5.56 -26.04 6.50
CA ARG A 66 -6.51 -27.05 7.00
C ARG A 66 -6.89 -26.85 8.47
N ARG A 67 -5.98 -26.32 9.29
CA ARG A 67 -6.25 -26.04 10.72
C ARG A 67 -7.00 -24.74 10.93
N TYR A 68 -6.74 -23.73 10.09
CA TYR A 68 -7.32 -22.39 10.17
C TYR A 68 -7.90 -22.01 8.80
N PRO A 69 -9.03 -22.63 8.42
CA PRO A 69 -9.67 -22.35 7.15
C PRO A 69 -10.24 -20.93 7.15
N LEU A 70 -9.98 -20.19 6.08
CA LEU A 70 -10.58 -18.89 5.83
C LEU A 70 -11.86 -19.05 5.01
N ASN A 71 -12.90 -18.30 5.38
CA ASN A 71 -14.11 -18.19 4.57
C ASN A 71 -13.87 -17.28 3.34
N MET A 72 -14.82 -17.27 2.40
CA MET A 72 -14.70 -16.52 1.15
C MET A 72 -14.48 -15.02 1.38
N HIS A 73 -15.21 -14.41 2.32
CA HIS A 73 -15.04 -12.99 2.65
C HIS A 73 -13.66 -12.66 3.24
N ALA A 74 -13.10 -13.54 4.06
CA ALA A 74 -11.74 -13.38 4.59
C ALA A 74 -10.69 -13.53 3.49
N LYS A 75 -10.88 -14.49 2.56
CA LYS A 75 -9.98 -14.68 1.41
C LYS A 75 -10.01 -13.47 0.46
N ALA A 76 -11.21 -12.95 0.18
CA ALA A 76 -11.40 -11.73 -0.60
C ALA A 76 -10.71 -10.53 0.06
N LEU A 77 -10.92 -10.34 1.38
CA LEU A 77 -10.30 -9.24 2.12
C LEU A 77 -8.77 -9.29 2.11
N LEU A 78 -8.19 -10.49 2.14
CA LEU A 78 -6.74 -10.67 2.10
C LEU A 78 -6.17 -10.75 0.67
N GLY A 79 -6.99 -10.65 -0.37
CA GLY A 79 -6.56 -10.79 -1.77
C GLY A 79 -6.01 -12.18 -2.13
N ILE A 80 -6.39 -13.22 -1.38
CA ILE A 80 -5.91 -14.61 -1.59
C ILE A 80 -6.95 -15.43 -2.36
N SER A 81 -8.14 -14.88 -2.63
CA SER A 81 -9.13 -15.61 -3.43
C SER A 81 -8.63 -15.75 -4.87
N PRO A 82 -8.78 -16.92 -5.51
CA PRO A 82 -8.42 -17.11 -6.92
C PRO A 82 -9.11 -16.13 -7.87
N GLU A 83 -10.27 -15.58 -7.48
CA GLU A 83 -10.98 -14.57 -8.26
C GLU A 83 -10.38 -13.16 -8.17
N PHE A 84 -9.51 -12.89 -7.18
CA PHE A 84 -8.82 -11.62 -7.01
C PHE A 84 -7.39 -11.69 -7.59
N HIS A 85 -7.30 -11.90 -8.90
CA HIS A 85 -6.07 -11.54 -9.60
C HIS A 85 -6.12 -10.02 -9.76
N GLU A 86 -5.22 -9.30 -9.09
CA GLU A 86 -4.94 -7.90 -9.38
C GLU A 86 -4.78 -7.78 -10.89
N HIS A 87 -5.68 -7.07 -11.56
CA HIS A 87 -5.48 -6.75 -12.96
C HIS A 87 -4.16 -5.98 -12.98
N ALA A 88 -3.11 -6.55 -13.57
CA ALA A 88 -1.96 -5.74 -13.94
C ALA A 88 -2.57 -4.63 -14.79
N ASP A 89 -2.72 -3.44 -14.24
CA ASP A 89 -3.03 -2.28 -15.03
C ASP A 89 -1.85 -2.18 -15.99
N ASP A 90 -2.04 -2.66 -17.21
CA ASP A 90 -1.11 -2.44 -18.30
C ASP A 90 -0.90 -0.93 -18.32
N ASP A 91 0.33 -0.50 -17.98
CA ASP A 91 0.75 0.88 -17.99
C ASP A 91 0.19 1.54 -19.25
N ILE A 92 -0.85 2.36 -19.09
CA ILE A 92 -1.29 3.24 -20.16
C ILE A 92 -0.09 4.17 -20.34
N SER A 93 0.73 3.91 -21.36
CA SER A 93 1.81 4.79 -21.75
C SER A 93 1.18 6.16 -21.98
N ILE A 94 1.33 7.05 -21.01
CA ILE A 94 1.04 8.46 -21.19
C ILE A 94 2.05 8.88 -22.25
N ASP A 95 1.56 9.05 -23.48
CA ASP A 95 2.32 9.61 -24.59
C ASP A 95 2.79 11.02 -24.18
N GLU A 96 4.04 11.08 -23.74
CA GLU A 96 4.72 12.29 -23.25
C GLU A 96 4.97 13.30 -24.40
N ASP A 97 4.66 12.96 -25.66
CA ASP A 97 5.00 13.78 -26.83
C ASP A 97 4.05 14.96 -27.10
N ARG A 98 3.06 15.24 -26.24
CA ARG A 98 2.15 16.39 -26.43
C ARG A 98 2.54 17.68 -25.68
N LEU A 99 3.72 17.74 -25.05
CA LEU A 99 4.18 18.95 -24.34
C LEU A 99 5.36 19.66 -25.00
N ARG A 100 5.63 19.44 -26.29
CA ARG A 100 6.60 20.24 -27.05
C ARG A 100 5.94 21.06 -28.14
N THR A 101 5.45 22.25 -27.79
CA THR A 101 5.64 23.48 -28.61
C THR A 101 5.01 24.68 -27.91
N CYS A 102 5.86 25.47 -27.25
CA CYS A 102 5.80 26.93 -27.01
C CYS A 102 6.87 27.21 -25.94
N SER A 103 8.16 27.14 -26.27
CA SER A 103 8.95 28.20 -26.90
C SER A 103 9.04 29.47 -26.05
N ASP A 104 10.18 29.56 -25.36
CA ASP A 104 11.04 30.74 -25.19
C ASP A 104 10.60 31.88 -24.25
N VAL A 105 11.11 31.82 -23.01
CA VAL A 105 11.49 32.99 -22.21
C VAL A 105 12.87 32.70 -21.63
N ASP A 106 13.90 33.32 -22.22
CA ASP A 106 15.20 33.51 -21.59
C ASP A 106 15.00 34.11 -20.18
N SER A 107 15.43 33.40 -19.15
CA SER A 107 15.61 33.96 -17.82
C SER A 107 16.98 33.54 -17.31
N ASP A 108 17.93 34.38 -17.69
CA ASP A 108 19.26 34.46 -17.13
C ASP A 108 19.14 34.98 -15.68
N SER A 109 19.48 34.14 -14.71
CA SER A 109 19.68 34.58 -13.32
C SER A 109 20.69 33.67 -12.65
N ASP A 110 21.94 34.12 -12.76
CA ASP A 110 23.13 33.91 -11.95
C ASP A 110 23.11 32.79 -10.88
N THR A 111 23.98 31.82 -11.12
CA THR A 111 24.52 30.87 -10.15
C THR A 111 25.41 31.57 -9.13
N GLU A 112 24.88 31.85 -7.93
CA GLU A 112 25.70 32.11 -6.75
C GLU A 112 26.11 30.74 -6.16
N GLU A 113 27.38 30.39 -6.32
CA GLU A 113 27.99 29.23 -5.67
C GLU A 113 27.90 29.35 -4.14
N VAL A 114 27.32 28.35 -3.49
CA VAL A 114 27.52 28.13 -2.05
C VAL A 114 28.57 27.03 -1.87
N ASP A 115 29.75 27.48 -1.51
CA ASP A 115 30.96 26.73 -1.16
C ASP A 115 30.69 25.68 -0.04
N PRO A 116 31.03 24.39 -0.25
CA PRO A 116 31.05 23.40 0.81
C PRO A 116 32.42 23.39 1.50
N ALA A 117 32.70 24.38 2.35
CA ALA A 117 33.91 24.38 3.17
C ALA A 117 33.69 24.88 4.61
N GLN A 118 33.71 23.90 5.52
CA GLN A 118 34.43 23.93 6.81
C GLN A 118 34.11 24.98 7.90
N ALA A 119 33.50 24.48 8.97
CA ALA A 119 34.01 24.61 10.35
C ALA A 119 33.35 23.47 11.15
N GLY A 120 34.04 22.47 11.70
CA GLY A 120 35.29 22.55 12.45
C GLY A 120 34.95 22.73 13.92
N ASP A 121 34.64 21.63 14.63
CA ASP A 121 35.06 21.48 16.02
C ASP A 121 35.20 20.00 16.37
N GLU A 122 36.45 19.58 16.45
CA GLU A 122 36.87 18.32 17.03
C GLU A 122 36.84 18.51 18.55
N VAL A 123 36.11 17.66 19.28
CA VAL A 123 36.47 17.40 20.68
C VAL A 123 36.82 15.93 20.81
N GLU A 124 38.12 15.74 20.81
CA GLU A 124 38.90 14.62 21.27
C GLU A 124 38.81 14.48 22.80
N GLY A 125 38.80 13.24 23.28
CA GLY A 125 38.96 12.92 24.71
C GLY A 125 38.24 11.62 25.11
N GLY A 126 38.88 10.48 25.38
CA GLY A 126 40.31 10.24 25.36
C GLY A 126 40.87 9.23 26.35
N ASP A 127 40.15 8.52 27.24
CA ASP A 127 40.85 7.67 28.25
C ASP A 127 39.87 6.79 29.06
N THR A 128 39.90 5.45 28.98
CA THR A 128 40.77 4.41 29.61
C THR A 128 40.63 4.21 31.12
N MET A 129 39.95 3.10 31.45
CA MET A 129 40.20 2.08 32.51
C MET A 129 40.96 2.45 33.79
N GLU A 130 40.36 2.13 34.94
CA GLU A 130 41.06 1.75 36.19
C GLU A 130 40.23 0.68 36.95
N ASP A 131 40.98 -0.24 37.58
CA ASP A 131 40.70 -1.58 38.17
C ASP A 131 39.32 -1.91 38.78
#